data_AF-A0A0Q9TZK8-F1
#
_entry.id   AF-A0A0Q9TZK8-F1
#
_cell.length_a   1.000
_cell.length_b   1.000
_cell.length_c   1.000
_cell.angle_alpha   90.00
_cell.angle_beta   90.00
_cell.angle_gamma   90.00
#
_symmetry.space_group_name_H-M   'P 1'
#
loop_
_entity.id
_entity.type
_entity.pdbx_description
1 polymer ?
#
loop_
_entity_poly.entity_id
_entity_poly.type
_entity_poly.pdbx_seq_one_letter_code
_entity_poly.pdbx_strand_id
1 'polypeptide(L)'
;MSPELRDALHTEVERLGSMQDPIQIARAVGDFYAALDRELDRFATVRLKAVRQLRRAGWSYDRIAEATGLSKGRVQQLVSDVRQPGGRGLAGQGPTARPHEPLLPD
;
A
#
# COMPACT_ATOMS: atom_id res chain seq x y z
N MET A 1 3.13 -1.72 15.61
CA MET A 1 2.03 -0.75 15.43
C MET A 1 1.77 -0.11 16.78
N SER A 2 1.61 1.21 16.85
CA SER A 2 1.31 1.87 18.12
C SER A 2 -0.10 1.48 18.61
N PRO A 3 -0.37 1.58 19.92
CA PRO A 3 -1.71 1.31 20.45
C PRO A 3 -2.79 2.17 19.79
N GLU A 4 -2.51 3.45 19.56
CA GLU A 4 -3.47 4.41 19.01
C GLU A 4 -3.89 4.04 17.58
N LEU A 5 -2.93 3.62 16.74
CA LEU A 5 -3.24 3.16 15.38
C LEU A 5 -4.01 1.84 15.41
N ARG A 6 -3.74 0.96 16.37
CA ARG A 6 -4.51 -0.28 16.53
C ARG A 6 -5.96 0.01 16.87
N ASP A 7 -6.19 0.88 17.84
CA ASP A 7 -7.53 1.21 18.34
C ASP A 7 -8.35 1.95 17.27
N ALA A 8 -7.70 2.81 16.48
CA ALA A 8 -8.33 3.46 15.33
C ALA A 8 -8.77 2.44 14.27
N LEU A 9 -7.93 1.44 13.95
CA LEU A 9 -8.30 0.37 13.01
C LEU A 9 -9.44 -0.49 13.54
N HIS A 10 -9.46 -0.84 14.82
CA HIS A 10 -10.57 -1.59 15.42
C HIS A 10 -11.88 -0.79 15.37
N THR A 11 -11.82 0.50 15.72
CA THR A 11 -13.00 1.39 15.65
C THR A 11 -13.56 1.47 14.23
N GLU A 12 -12.69 1.51 13.21
CA GLU A 12 -13.12 1.53 11.81
C GLU A 12 -13.75 0.20 11.37
N VAL A 13 -13.24 -0.93 11.84
CA VAL A 13 -13.86 -2.25 11.62
C VAL A 13 -15.25 -2.31 12.21
N GLU A 14 -15.43 -1.88 13.48
CA GLU A 14 -16.75 -1.83 14.13
C GLU A 14 -17.72 -0.91 13.38
N ARG A 15 -17.24 0.27 12.94
CA ARG A 15 -18.04 1.22 12.15
C ARG A 15 -18.52 0.58 10.85
N LEU A 16 -17.63 -0.07 10.09
CA LEU A 16 -17.97 -0.75 8.83
C LEU A 16 -18.92 -1.93 9.06
N GLY A 17 -18.72 -2.70 10.13
CA GLY A 17 -19.55 -3.84 10.51
C GLY A 17 -20.95 -3.46 11.01
N SER A 18 -21.13 -2.24 11.51
CA SER A 18 -22.42 -1.74 12.00
C SER A 18 -23.41 -1.33 10.89
N MET A 19 -22.95 -1.29 9.63
CA MET A 19 -23.79 -0.96 8.48
C MET A 19 -24.78 -2.11 8.18
N GLN A 20 -25.94 -1.79 7.62
CA GLN A 20 -27.02 -2.78 7.41
C GLN A 20 -27.07 -3.34 5.99
N ASP A 21 -26.64 -2.58 4.98
CA ASP A 21 -26.69 -2.99 3.57
C ASP A 21 -25.37 -3.69 3.17
N PRO A 22 -25.39 -4.99 2.84
CA PRO A 22 -24.19 -5.73 2.44
C PRO A 22 -23.45 -5.14 1.23
N ILE A 23 -24.18 -4.53 0.28
CA ILE A 23 -23.57 -3.91 -0.89
C ILE A 23 -22.81 -2.65 -0.48
N GLN A 24 -23.37 -1.85 0.44
CA GLN A 24 -22.71 -0.66 0.96
C GLN A 24 -21.50 -1.02 1.84
N ILE A 25 -21.57 -2.09 2.64
CA ILE A 25 -20.44 -2.60 3.41
C ILE A 25 -19.28 -2.93 2.46
N ALA A 26 -19.54 -3.75 1.43
CA ALA A 26 -18.51 -4.17 0.49
C ALA A 26 -17.84 -2.99 -0.22
N ARG A 27 -18.63 -1.98 -0.62
CA ARG A 27 -18.11 -0.74 -1.22
C ARG A 27 -17.25 0.05 -0.24
N ALA A 28 -17.75 0.28 0.98
CA ALA A 28 -17.05 1.06 2.00
C ALA A 28 -15.73 0.40 2.43
N VAL A 29 -15.69 -0.94 2.53
CA VAL A 29 -14.45 -1.69 2.78
C VAL A 29 -13.47 -1.54 1.62
N GLY A 30 -13.96 -1.60 0.37
CA GLY A 30 -13.13 -1.36 -0.81
C GLY A 30 -12.51 0.04 -0.82
N ASP A 31 -13.30 1.07 -0.50
CA ASP A 31 -12.83 2.45 -0.39
C ASP A 31 -11.81 2.60 0.75
N PHE A 32 -12.02 1.92 1.88
CA PHE A 32 -11.08 1.88 2.99
C PHE A 32 -9.74 1.24 2.56
N TYR A 33 -9.74 0.10 1.87
CA TYR A 33 -8.51 -0.50 1.35
C TYR A 33 -7.78 0.42 0.38
N ALA A 34 -8.51 1.06 -0.54
CA ALA A 34 -7.93 2.02 -1.48
C ALA A 34 -7.34 3.25 -0.77
N ALA A 35 -7.91 3.67 0.36
CA ALA A 35 -7.36 4.71 1.21
C ALA A 35 -6.12 4.24 1.98
N LEU A 36 -6.16 3.03 2.55
CA LEU A 36 -5.06 2.45 3.29
C LEU A 36 -3.82 2.21 2.41
N ASP A 37 -4.00 1.76 1.17
CA ASP A 37 -2.90 1.59 0.21
C ASP A 37 -2.12 2.90 -0.01
N ARG A 38 -2.82 4.04 -0.10
CA ARG A 38 -2.16 5.36 -0.21
C ARG A 38 -1.34 5.71 1.04
N GLU A 39 -1.79 5.30 2.21
CA GLU A 39 -1.04 5.52 3.45
C GLU A 39 0.13 4.54 3.58
N LEU A 40 -0.03 3.28 3.16
CA LEU A 40 1.05 2.29 3.07
C LEU A 40 2.20 2.75 2.15
N ASP A 41 1.89 3.47 1.07
CA ASP A 41 2.91 4.11 0.21
C ASP A 41 3.77 5.13 0.98
N ARG A 42 3.19 5.85 1.94
CA ARG A 42 3.94 6.77 2.81
C ARG A 42 4.90 5.99 3.72
N PHE A 43 4.45 4.87 4.30
CA PHE A 43 5.33 3.99 5.07
C PHE A 43 6.44 3.40 4.20
N ALA A 44 6.15 3.02 2.95
CA ALA A 44 7.15 2.55 2.01
C ALA A 44 8.22 3.62 1.75
N THR A 45 7.83 4.90 1.69
CA THR A 45 8.76 6.04 1.58
C THR A 45 9.65 6.19 2.82
N VAL A 46 9.13 5.94 4.03
CA VAL A 46 9.95 5.95 5.25
C VAL A 46 11.03 4.85 5.18
N ARG A 47 10.64 3.62 4.80
CA ARG A 47 11.59 2.50 4.61
C ARG A 47 12.64 2.81 3.56
N LEU A 48 12.22 3.38 2.43
CA LEU A 48 13.08 3.81 1.34
C LEU A 48 14.17 4.78 1.84
N LYS A 49 13.79 5.80 2.60
CA LYS A 49 14.72 6.79 3.17
C LYS A 49 15.73 6.13 4.11
N ALA A 50 15.28 5.25 5.01
CA ALA A 50 16.14 4.56 5.95
C ALA A 50 17.19 3.68 5.23
N VAL A 51 16.77 2.88 4.24
CA VAL A 51 17.69 2.03 3.45
C VAL A 51 18.71 2.87 2.69
N ARG A 52 18.30 4.01 2.12
CA ARG A 52 19.21 4.94 1.45
C ARG A 52 20.20 5.59 2.41
N GLN A 53 19.78 5.93 3.61
CA GLN A 53 20.66 6.46 4.64
C GLN A 53 21.75 5.44 5.01
N LEU A 54 21.39 4.16 5.16
CA LEU A 54 22.37 3.09 5.40
C LEU A 54 23.39 2.97 4.25
N ARG A 55 22.93 3.04 3.00
CA ARG A 55 23.86 3.05 1.85
C ARG A 55 24.79 4.26 1.84
N ARG A 56 24.28 5.45 2.15
CA ARG A 56 25.10 6.67 2.26
C ARG A 56 26.11 6.57 3.41
N ALA A 57 25.78 5.84 4.47
CA ALA A 57 26.68 5.51 5.56
C ALA A 57 27.70 4.39 5.22
N GLY A 58 27.77 3.94 3.96
CA GLY A 58 28.77 2.97 3.49
C GLY A 58 28.39 1.50 3.67
N TRP A 59 27.19 1.18 4.16
CA TRP A 59 26.78 -0.21 4.36
C TRP A 59 26.61 -0.95 3.02
N SER A 60 27.14 -2.15 2.87
CA SER A 60 26.95 -2.97 1.66
C SER A 60 25.49 -3.43 1.50
N TYR A 61 25.07 -3.79 0.28
CA TYR A 61 23.73 -4.33 0.02
C TYR A 61 23.45 -5.59 0.83
N ASP A 62 24.44 -6.48 0.94
CA ASP A 62 24.31 -7.74 1.68
C ASP A 62 24.12 -7.50 3.19
N ARG A 63 24.90 -6.59 3.76
CA ARG A 63 24.77 -6.22 5.18
C ARG A 63 23.41 -5.60 5.49
N ILE A 64 22.87 -4.77 4.59
CA ILE A 64 21.53 -4.19 4.77
C ILE A 64 20.46 -5.27 4.65
N ALA A 65 20.58 -6.17 3.67
CA ALA A 65 19.64 -7.27 3.48
C ALA A 65 19.56 -8.15 4.73
N GLU A 66 20.72 -8.57 5.25
CA GLU A 66 20.83 -9.37 6.47
C GLU A 66 20.23 -8.65 7.68
N ALA A 67 20.59 -7.39 7.92
CA ALA A 67 20.13 -6.64 9.08
C ALA A 67 18.63 -6.28 9.05
N THR A 68 18.01 -6.24 7.88
CA THR A 68 16.61 -5.81 7.71
C THR A 68 15.66 -6.96 7.37
N GLY A 69 16.18 -8.16 7.10
CA GLY A 69 15.40 -9.29 6.58
C GLY A 69 14.87 -9.08 5.15
N LEU A 70 15.31 -8.04 4.45
CA LEU A 70 14.94 -7.81 3.05
C LEU A 70 15.83 -8.66 2.14
N SER A 71 15.29 -9.09 0.99
CA SER A 71 16.13 -9.68 -0.05
C SER A 71 17.12 -8.64 -0.62
N LYS A 72 18.31 -9.10 -1.04
CA LYS A 72 19.32 -8.24 -1.68
C LYS A 72 18.74 -7.45 -2.87
N GLY A 73 17.96 -8.10 -3.72
CA GLY A 73 17.29 -7.47 -4.85
C GLY A 73 16.31 -6.38 -4.40
N ARG A 74 15.57 -6.58 -3.30
CA ARG A 74 14.68 -5.54 -2.76
C ARG A 74 15.46 -4.35 -2.20
N VAL A 75 16.60 -4.56 -1.56
CA VAL A 75 17.48 -3.47 -1.11
C VAL A 75 18.00 -2.69 -2.32
N GLN A 76 18.49 -3.36 -3.36
CA GLN A 76 18.94 -2.71 -4.60
C GLN A 76 17.83 -1.87 -5.24
N GLN A 77 16.62 -2.44 -5.34
CA GLN A 77 15.47 -1.72 -5.87
C GLN A 77 15.18 -0.46 -5.06
N LEU A 78 15.11 -0.55 -3.72
CA LEU A 78 14.88 0.61 -2.85
C LEU A 78 15.98 1.66 -3.01
N VAL A 79 17.24 1.27 -3.16
CA VAL A 79 18.32 2.25 -3.32
C VAL A 79 18.17 2.99 -4.66
N SER A 80 17.90 2.24 -5.74
CA SER A 80 17.77 2.75 -7.10
C SER A 80 16.41 3.38 -7.43
N ASP A 81 15.39 3.23 -6.59
CA ASP A 81 14.00 3.63 -6.91
C ASP A 81 13.87 5.15 -7.06
N VAL A 82 13.75 5.65 -8.30
CA VAL A 82 13.66 7.09 -8.59
C VAL A 82 12.35 7.72 -8.09
N ARG A 83 11.42 6.95 -7.49
CA ARG A 83 10.24 7.50 -6.81
C ARG A 83 10.65 8.63 -5.85
N GLN A 84 10.44 9.85 -6.32
CA GLN A 84 10.47 11.06 -5.52
C GLN A 84 9.39 10.90 -4.43
N PRO A 85 9.65 11.31 -3.17
CA PRO A 85 8.59 11.42 -2.18
C PRO A 85 7.56 12.43 -2.68
N GLY A 86 6.48 11.93 -3.31
CA GLY A 86 5.43 12.75 -3.94
C GLY A 86 4.94 12.30 -5.32
N GLY A 87 5.58 11.32 -5.97
CA GLY A 87 5.21 10.89 -7.33
C GLY A 87 4.58 9.50 -7.37
N ARG A 88 3.27 9.43 -7.64
CA ARG A 88 2.52 8.21 -7.96
C ARG A 88 3.23 7.42 -9.06
N GLY A 89 3.73 6.23 -8.72
CA GLY A 89 4.11 5.21 -9.70
C GLY A 89 2.83 4.56 -10.24
N LEU A 90 2.30 5.09 -11.33
CA LEU A 90 1.27 4.43 -12.13
C LEU A 90 1.88 3.16 -12.75
N ALA A 91 1.52 1.99 -12.21
CA ALA A 91 1.64 0.71 -12.90
C ALA A 91 0.67 -0.32 -12.29
N GLY A 92 -0.56 -0.35 -12.83
CA GLY A 92 -1.51 -1.48 -12.83
C GLY A 92 -2.17 -1.84 -11.47
N GLN A 93 -3.47 -2.09 -11.35
CA GLN A 93 -4.52 -2.42 -12.31
C GLN A 93 -5.85 -2.00 -11.65
N GLY A 94 -6.65 -1.18 -12.35
CA GLY A 94 -8.07 -1.02 -12.01
C GLY A 94 -8.86 -2.21 -12.54
N PRO A 95 -10.00 -2.58 -11.94
CA PRO A 95 -10.84 -3.64 -12.48
C PRO A 95 -11.33 -3.21 -13.87
N THR A 96 -11.04 -4.03 -14.88
CA THR A 96 -11.64 -3.91 -16.20
C THR A 96 -13.15 -4.11 -16.06
N ALA A 97 -13.90 -3.02 -15.95
CA ALA A 97 -15.32 -3.03 -16.23
C ALA A 97 -15.50 -3.45 -17.68
N ARG A 98 -16.08 -4.63 -17.91
CA ARG A 98 -16.54 -5.02 -19.25
C ARG A 98 -17.64 -4.04 -19.66
N PRO A 99 -17.64 -3.51 -20.90
CA PRO A 99 -18.76 -2.72 -21.37
C PRO A 99 -20.01 -3.60 -21.39
N HIS A 100 -21.10 -3.06 -20.86
CA HIS A 100 -22.43 -3.64 -20.91
C HIS A 100 -22.81 -3.92 -22.37
N GLU A 101 -23.04 -5.20 -22.68
CA GLU A 101 -23.68 -5.62 -23.92
C GLU A 101 -25.16 -5.22 -23.84
N PRO A 102 -25.70 -4.44 -24.80
CA PRO A 102 -27.11 -4.09 -24.79
C PRO A 102 -27.94 -5.33 -25.15
N LEU A 103 -28.89 -5.67 -24.28
CA LEU A 103 -29.93 -6.65 -24.53
C LEU A 103 -30.81 -6.14 -25.69
N LEU A 104 -30.67 -6.73 -26.87
CA LEU A 104 -31.63 -6.56 -27.96
C LEU A 104 -32.87 -7.43 -27.67
N PRO A 105 -34.10 -6.89 -27.79
CA PRO A 105 -35.30 -7.69 -27.69
C PRO A 105 -35.63 -8.34 -29.04
N ASP A 106 -35.92 -9.64 -29.03
CA ASP A 106 -37.22 -10.25 -29.37
C ASP A 106 -37.15 -11.77 -29.16
#